data_AF-A0A661QGF7-F1
#
_entry.id   AF-A0A661QGF7-F1
#
_cell.length_a   1.000
_cell.length_b   1.000
_cell.length_c   1.000
_cell.angle_alpha   90.00
_cell.angle_beta   90.00
_cell.angle_gamma   90.00
#
_symmetry.space_group_name_H-M   'P 1'
#
loop_
_entity.id
_entity.type
_entity.pdbx_description
1 polymer ?
#
loop_
_entity_poly.entity_id
_entity_poly.type
_entity_poly.pdbx_seq_one_letter_code
_entity_poly.pdbx_strand_id
1 'polypeptide(L)'
;TEDGIDALDRALKKTGKWRKRNIATPLFLSGQYIQTSVDAYPLEYLNFQRHYQVVFGRDVLRDLMVDRSMLRLQCEREVKGKLLLLRRTFLETEGKARALKTAIGFSLTAFIAIFEGLLFLRGHDPIKDRKERIRRVCEDFGLDHSLFITLLEVKEDRLKVKDEQMRELFKRYLKQIRELASKVDSMEV
;
A
#
# COMPACT_ATOMS: atom_id res chain seq x y z
N THR A 1 2.15 8.58 -25.96
CA THR A 1 0.96 9.43 -26.22
C THR A 1 -0.28 8.59 -25.98
N GLU A 2 -1.47 9.18 -25.94
CA GLU A 2 -2.71 8.40 -25.87
C GLU A 2 -2.86 7.47 -27.08
N ASP A 3 -2.56 7.94 -28.30
CA ASP A 3 -2.53 7.08 -29.50
C ASP A 3 -1.59 5.86 -29.36
N GLY A 4 -0.53 5.99 -28.57
CA GLY A 4 0.38 4.88 -28.28
C GLY A 4 -0.21 3.85 -27.32
N ILE A 5 -1.11 4.26 -26.43
CA ILE A 5 -1.85 3.39 -25.51
C ILE A 5 -2.88 2.54 -26.28
N ASP A 6 -3.47 3.06 -27.36
CA ASP A 6 -4.38 2.29 -28.21
C ASP A 6 -3.70 1.09 -28.89
N ALA A 7 -2.36 1.05 -28.91
CA ALA A 7 -1.56 -0.03 -29.47
C ALA A 7 -0.88 -0.92 -28.40
N LEU A 8 -1.46 -1.04 -27.20
CA LEU A 8 -0.93 -1.87 -26.10
C LEU A 8 -0.79 -3.36 -26.47
N ASP A 9 -1.60 -3.86 -27.39
CA ASP A 9 -1.55 -5.23 -27.89
C ASP A 9 -0.16 -5.61 -28.43
N ARG A 10 0.58 -4.64 -28.97
CA ARG A 10 1.96 -4.82 -29.46
C ARG A 10 2.93 -5.24 -28.35
N ALA A 11 2.63 -4.92 -27.09
CA ALA A 11 3.46 -5.31 -25.95
C ALA A 11 3.22 -6.77 -25.48
N LEU A 12 2.10 -7.41 -25.86
CA LEU A 12 1.64 -8.70 -25.31
C LEU A 12 2.70 -9.81 -25.39
N LYS A 13 3.38 -9.93 -26.54
CA LYS A 13 4.41 -10.96 -26.73
C LYS A 13 5.60 -10.76 -25.78
N LYS A 14 5.98 -9.51 -25.51
CA LYS A 14 7.12 -9.19 -24.64
C LYS A 14 6.74 -9.33 -23.17
N THR A 15 5.60 -8.76 -22.76
CA THR A 15 5.09 -8.85 -21.39
C THR A 15 4.76 -10.29 -21.00
N GLY A 16 4.25 -11.11 -21.93
CA GLY A 16 4.06 -12.55 -21.72
C GLY A 16 5.36 -13.30 -21.41
N LYS A 17 6.48 -12.96 -22.07
CA LYS A 17 7.80 -13.53 -21.75
C LYS A 17 8.33 -13.05 -20.39
N TRP A 18 8.09 -11.80 -20.04
CA TRP A 18 8.50 -11.22 -18.76
C TRP A 18 7.75 -11.83 -17.59
N ARG A 19 6.43 -12.02 -17.72
CA ARG A 19 5.59 -12.66 -16.71
C ARG A 19 6.06 -14.07 -16.38
N LYS A 20 6.47 -14.87 -17.38
CA LYS A 20 7.06 -16.21 -17.18
C LYS A 20 8.38 -16.20 -16.39
N ARG A 21 9.03 -15.03 -16.26
CA ARG A 21 10.25 -14.81 -15.48
C ARG A 21 9.98 -14.10 -14.15
N ASN A 22 8.72 -14.06 -13.70
CA ASN A 22 8.28 -13.35 -12.49
C ASN A 22 8.60 -11.84 -12.48
N ILE A 23 8.75 -11.24 -13.67
CA ILE A 23 8.83 -9.79 -13.81
C ILE A 23 7.40 -9.25 -13.83
N ALA A 24 7.13 -8.24 -12.99
CA ALA A 24 5.83 -7.60 -12.92
C ALA A 24 5.42 -7.01 -14.29
N THR A 25 4.12 -7.07 -14.60
CA THR A 25 3.59 -6.41 -15.80
C THR A 25 3.81 -4.90 -15.67
N PRO A 26 4.48 -4.24 -16.64
CA PRO A 26 4.70 -2.82 -16.58
C PRO A 26 3.39 -2.05 -16.71
N LEU A 27 3.29 -0.93 -15.99
CA LEU A 27 2.24 0.06 -16.19
C LEU A 27 2.64 0.98 -17.34
N PHE A 28 1.74 1.18 -18.30
CA PHE A 28 1.93 2.14 -19.39
C PHE A 28 1.10 3.37 -19.10
N LEU A 29 1.76 4.53 -19.03
CA LEU A 29 1.12 5.83 -18.83
C LEU A 29 1.60 6.78 -19.92
N SER A 30 0.71 7.64 -20.38
CA SER A 30 1.09 8.79 -21.20
C SER A 30 1.45 9.98 -20.31
N GLY A 31 2.24 10.93 -20.81
CA GLY A 31 2.50 12.18 -20.09
C GLY A 31 1.23 12.98 -19.80
N GLN A 32 0.26 12.96 -20.73
CA GLN A 32 -1.03 13.62 -20.54
C GLN A 32 -1.81 12.96 -19.40
N TYR A 33 -1.91 11.63 -19.41
CA TYR A 33 -2.60 10.88 -18.36
C TYR A 33 -1.99 11.15 -16.98
N ILE A 34 -0.66 11.18 -16.88
CA ILE A 34 0.02 11.52 -15.62
C ILE A 34 -0.46 12.89 -15.12
N GLN A 35 -0.38 13.93 -15.96
CA GLN A 35 -0.74 15.29 -15.56
C GLN A 35 -2.21 15.42 -15.11
N THR A 36 -3.12 14.73 -15.79
CA THR A 36 -4.57 14.83 -15.51
C THR A 36 -5.06 13.85 -14.44
N SER A 37 -4.18 13.08 -13.80
CA SER A 37 -4.57 12.06 -12.82
C SER A 37 -3.82 12.14 -11.49
N VAL A 38 -2.94 13.13 -11.31
CA VAL A 38 -2.18 13.34 -10.07
C VAL A 38 -3.08 13.64 -8.88
N ASP A 39 -4.21 14.30 -9.10
CA ASP A 39 -5.24 14.57 -8.10
C ASP A 39 -6.06 13.33 -7.71
N ALA A 40 -6.30 12.43 -8.68
CA ALA A 40 -7.06 11.20 -8.48
C ALA A 40 -6.23 10.05 -7.89
N TYR A 41 -4.92 10.01 -8.18
CA TYR A 41 -3.98 8.98 -7.73
C TYR A 41 -2.72 9.54 -7.02
N PRO A 42 -2.85 10.52 -6.09
CA PRO A 42 -1.70 11.17 -5.46
C PRO A 42 -0.79 10.19 -4.70
N LEU A 43 -1.36 9.15 -4.08
CA LEU A 43 -0.63 8.14 -3.34
C LEU A 43 0.24 7.28 -4.26
N GLU A 44 -0.25 6.90 -5.43
CA GLU A 44 0.49 6.13 -6.42
C GLU A 44 1.68 6.94 -6.95
N TYR A 45 1.46 8.20 -7.34
CA TYR A 45 2.53 9.05 -7.85
C TYR A 45 3.57 9.38 -6.77
N LEU A 46 3.15 9.63 -5.53
CA LEU A 46 4.08 9.78 -4.41
C LEU A 46 4.92 8.52 -4.23
N ASN A 47 4.30 7.35 -4.26
CA ASN A 47 5.01 6.08 -4.12
C ASN A 47 6.00 5.86 -5.26
N PHE A 48 5.66 6.22 -6.49
CA PHE A 48 6.58 6.22 -7.62
C PHE A 48 7.76 7.17 -7.37
N GLN A 49 7.51 8.43 -7.02
CA GLN A 49 8.56 9.42 -6.75
C GLN A 49 9.51 9.01 -5.62
N ARG A 50 9.02 8.27 -4.61
CA ARG A 50 9.84 7.80 -3.50
C ARG A 50 10.68 6.57 -3.83
N HIS A 51 10.30 5.79 -4.85
CA HIS A 51 10.90 4.50 -5.17
C HIS A 51 11.02 4.28 -6.68
N TYR A 52 11.73 5.17 -7.39
CA TYR A 52 12.00 5.01 -8.83
C TYR A 52 13.48 5.20 -9.19
N GLN A 53 13.82 4.69 -10.36
CA GLN A 53 15.06 4.98 -11.05
C GLN A 53 14.73 5.20 -12.52
N VAL A 54 15.19 6.32 -13.08
CA VAL A 54 15.08 6.56 -14.52
C VAL A 54 16.09 5.68 -15.24
N VAL A 55 15.60 4.71 -16.01
CA VAL A 55 16.44 3.80 -16.79
C VAL A 55 16.75 4.40 -18.17
N PHE A 56 15.80 5.14 -18.76
CA PHE A 56 15.95 5.77 -20.06
C PHE A 56 14.95 6.92 -20.25
N GLY A 57 15.33 7.95 -21.02
CA GLY A 57 14.45 9.04 -21.44
C GLY A 57 14.31 10.17 -20.42
N ARG A 58 13.26 10.99 -20.62
CA ARG A 58 12.93 12.11 -19.73
C ARG A 58 12.39 11.61 -18.39
N ASP A 59 12.82 12.26 -17.32
CA ASP A 59 12.26 12.08 -15.99
C ASP A 59 10.91 12.81 -15.89
N VAL A 60 9.82 12.06 -15.97
CA VAL A 60 8.44 12.60 -15.93
C VAL A 60 7.87 12.67 -14.51
N LEU A 61 8.56 12.10 -13.52
CA LEU A 61 8.09 12.03 -12.14
C LEU A 61 8.70 13.13 -11.27
N ARG A 62 9.90 13.61 -11.60
CA ARG A 62 10.65 14.59 -10.80
C ARG A 62 9.85 15.81 -10.34
N ASP A 63 9.14 16.44 -11.27
CA ASP A 63 8.48 17.73 -11.04
C ASP A 63 6.98 17.57 -10.68
N LEU A 64 6.51 16.35 -10.44
CA LEU A 64 5.13 16.13 -10.02
C LEU A 64 4.92 16.66 -8.61
N MET A 65 3.88 17.48 -8.44
CA MET A 65 3.48 18.01 -7.15
C MET A 65 2.25 17.27 -6.66
N VAL A 66 2.38 16.59 -5.53
CA VAL A 66 1.27 15.90 -4.87
C VAL A 66 0.60 16.86 -3.89
N ASP A 67 -0.67 17.17 -4.15
CA ASP A 67 -1.49 17.96 -3.23
C ASP A 67 -1.75 17.18 -1.94
N ARG A 68 -1.42 17.78 -0.80
CA ARG A 68 -1.53 17.14 0.52
C ARG A 68 -2.99 16.87 0.92
N SER A 69 -3.92 17.75 0.56
CA SER A 69 -5.35 17.60 0.84
C SER A 69 -5.95 16.43 0.05
N MET A 70 -5.59 16.31 -1.23
CA MET A 70 -6.00 15.19 -2.09
C MET A 70 -5.37 13.88 -1.62
N LEU A 71 -4.08 13.89 -1.26
CA LEU A 71 -3.40 12.72 -0.70
C LEU A 71 -4.06 12.26 0.60
N ARG A 72 -4.38 13.18 1.52
CA ARG A 72 -5.11 12.86 2.76
C ARG A 72 -6.43 12.17 2.47
N LEU A 73 -7.22 12.72 1.56
CA LEU A 73 -8.51 12.16 1.17
C LEU A 73 -8.37 10.77 0.53
N GLN A 74 -7.38 10.57 -0.33
CA GLN A 74 -7.11 9.25 -0.91
C GLN A 74 -6.63 8.25 0.15
N CYS A 75 -5.71 8.63 1.02
CA CYS A 75 -5.28 7.77 2.14
C CYS A 75 -6.47 7.35 3.01
N GLU A 76 -7.37 8.27 3.35
CA GLU A 76 -8.58 7.98 4.10
C GLU A 76 -9.47 6.96 3.37
N ARG A 77 -9.75 7.19 2.08
CA ARG A 77 -10.52 6.28 1.22
C ARG A 77 -9.89 4.89 1.18
N GLU A 78 -8.58 4.81 0.99
CA GLU A 78 -7.84 3.56 0.89
C GLU A 78 -7.82 2.79 2.21
N VAL A 79 -7.65 3.46 3.36
CA VAL A 79 -7.73 2.80 4.67
C VAL A 79 -9.14 2.29 4.92
N LYS A 80 -10.17 3.12 4.73
CA LYS A 80 -11.58 2.74 4.95
C LYS A 80 -11.99 1.59 4.03
N GLY A 81 -11.63 1.65 2.75
CA GLY A 81 -11.92 0.60 1.76
C GLY A 81 -11.23 -0.72 2.11
N LYS A 82 -9.94 -0.69 2.46
CA LYS A 82 -9.21 -1.90 2.86
C LYS A 82 -9.67 -2.46 4.20
N LEU A 83 -10.15 -1.63 5.11
CA LEU A 83 -10.77 -2.08 6.35
C LEU A 83 -12.05 -2.88 6.09
N LEU A 84 -12.90 -2.42 5.16
CA LEU A 84 -14.09 -3.18 4.75
C LEU A 84 -13.72 -4.53 4.13
N LEU A 85 -12.73 -4.53 3.24
CA LEU A 85 -12.22 -5.78 2.65
C LEU A 85 -11.66 -6.70 3.73
N LEU A 86 -10.88 -6.18 4.68
CA LEU A 86 -10.29 -6.95 5.78
C LEU A 86 -11.37 -7.60 6.67
N ARG A 87 -12.49 -6.90 6.94
CA ARG A 87 -13.64 -7.45 7.66
C ARG A 87 -14.31 -8.58 6.89
N ARG A 88 -14.54 -8.39 5.59
CA ARG A 88 -15.13 -9.43 4.73
C ARG A 88 -14.24 -10.67 4.70
N THR A 89 -12.94 -10.48 4.41
CA THR A 89 -11.98 -11.59 4.34
C THR A 89 -11.87 -12.33 5.67
N PHE A 90 -11.95 -11.63 6.81
CA PHE A 90 -11.97 -12.28 8.12
C PHE A 90 -13.11 -13.31 8.24
N LEU A 91 -14.32 -12.95 7.84
CA LEU A 91 -15.47 -13.86 7.86
C LEU A 91 -15.28 -15.03 6.88
N GLU A 92 -14.80 -14.75 5.67
CA GLU A 92 -14.51 -15.77 4.65
C GLU A 92 -13.43 -16.77 5.08
N THR A 93 -12.59 -16.44 6.08
CA THR A 93 -11.60 -17.39 6.61
C THR A 93 -12.21 -18.51 7.46
N GLU A 94 -13.45 -18.34 7.93
CA GLU A 94 -14.09 -19.21 8.93
C GLU A 94 -13.22 -19.39 10.20
N GLY A 95 -12.34 -18.43 10.48
CA GLY A 95 -11.39 -18.49 11.59
C GLY A 95 -10.26 -19.51 11.42
N LYS A 96 -10.04 -20.07 10.23
CA LYS A 96 -8.97 -21.02 9.93
C LYS A 96 -7.62 -20.30 9.89
N ALA A 97 -6.66 -20.75 10.69
CA ALA A 97 -5.37 -20.07 10.89
C ALA A 97 -4.58 -19.84 9.59
N ARG A 98 -4.55 -20.83 8.70
CA ARG A 98 -3.88 -20.71 7.39
C ARG A 98 -4.52 -19.63 6.51
N ALA A 99 -5.85 -19.55 6.48
CA ALA A 99 -6.57 -18.53 5.72
C ALA A 99 -6.35 -17.13 6.33
N LEU A 100 -6.39 -17.01 7.66
CA LEU A 100 -6.08 -15.77 8.39
C LEU A 100 -4.67 -15.27 8.09
N LYS A 101 -3.68 -16.16 8.07
CA LYS A 101 -2.30 -15.83 7.72
C LYS A 101 -2.21 -15.26 6.30
N THR A 102 -2.84 -15.92 5.33
CA THR A 102 -2.89 -15.43 3.95
C THR A 102 -3.52 -14.04 3.86
N ALA A 103 -4.62 -13.82 4.58
CA ALA A 103 -5.30 -12.53 4.65
C ALA A 103 -4.43 -11.42 5.28
N ILE A 104 -3.69 -11.73 6.36
CA ILE A 104 -2.68 -10.82 6.95
C ILE A 104 -1.62 -10.48 5.90
N GLY A 105 -1.11 -11.48 5.18
CA GLY A 105 -0.07 -11.30 4.18
C GLY A 105 -0.44 -10.31 3.09
N PHE A 106 -1.61 -10.47 2.46
CA PHE A 106 -2.06 -9.57 1.40
C PHE A 106 -2.44 -8.18 1.91
N SER A 107 -3.18 -8.11 3.01
CA SER A 107 -3.62 -6.82 3.56
C SER A 107 -2.46 -5.96 4.05
N LEU A 108 -1.47 -6.54 4.74
CA LEU A 108 -0.33 -5.79 5.28
C LEU A 108 0.50 -5.15 4.16
N THR A 109 0.72 -5.87 3.04
CA THR A 109 1.37 -5.27 1.86
C THR A 109 0.60 -4.07 1.34
N ALA A 110 -0.73 -4.16 1.33
CA ALA A 110 -1.57 -3.08 0.84
C ALA A 110 -1.57 -1.85 1.77
N PHE A 111 -1.48 -2.04 3.09
CA PHE A 111 -1.34 -0.92 4.05
C PHE A 111 0.06 -0.28 4.05
N ILE A 112 1.12 -1.03 3.77
CA ILE A 112 2.48 -0.48 3.69
C ILE A 112 2.59 0.64 2.63
N ALA A 113 1.88 0.51 1.51
CA ALA A 113 1.82 1.57 0.50
C ALA A 113 1.13 2.85 1.02
N ILE A 114 0.11 2.69 1.86
CA ILE A 114 -0.62 3.81 2.48
C ILE A 114 0.24 4.47 3.56
N PHE A 115 0.97 3.68 4.34
CA PHE A 115 1.88 4.15 5.39
C PHE A 115 2.90 5.16 4.84
N GLU A 116 3.38 4.97 3.62
CA GLU A 116 4.26 5.94 2.96
C GLU A 116 3.58 7.32 2.76
N GLY A 117 2.33 7.32 2.29
CA GLY A 117 1.54 8.53 2.13
C GLY A 117 1.25 9.22 3.47
N LEU A 118 0.92 8.44 4.50
CA LEU A 118 0.69 8.98 5.84
C LEU A 118 1.95 9.61 6.44
N LEU A 119 3.11 8.98 6.27
CA LEU A 119 4.39 9.55 6.71
C LEU A 119 4.74 10.83 5.96
N PHE A 120 4.48 10.89 4.65
CA PHE A 120 4.64 12.14 3.88
C PHE A 120 3.73 13.26 4.42
N LEU A 121 2.46 12.94 4.74
CA LEU A 121 1.54 13.90 5.35
C LEU A 121 2.03 14.38 6.72
N ARG A 122 2.77 13.53 7.45
CA ARG A 122 3.45 13.90 8.72
C ARG A 122 4.80 14.62 8.52
N GLY A 123 5.23 14.86 7.28
CA GLY A 123 6.47 15.58 6.97
C GLY A 123 7.74 14.72 7.05
N HIS A 124 7.61 13.40 7.06
CA HIS A 124 8.75 12.51 7.06
C HIS A 124 9.32 12.27 5.66
N ASP A 125 10.65 12.19 5.60
CA ASP A 125 11.39 11.70 4.44
C ASP A 125 11.07 10.23 4.12
N PRO A 126 11.36 9.75 2.89
CA PRO A 126 11.15 8.36 2.51
C PRO A 126 11.98 7.39 3.37
N ILE A 127 11.33 6.39 3.96
CA ILE A 127 11.96 5.40 4.82
C ILE A 127 12.10 4.08 4.08
N LYS A 128 13.35 3.70 3.76
CA LYS A 128 13.65 2.44 3.04
C LYS A 128 13.40 1.20 3.88
N ASP A 129 13.76 1.22 5.16
CA ASP A 129 13.55 0.07 6.03
C ASP A 129 12.08 -0.08 6.41
N ARG A 130 11.54 -1.28 6.19
CA ARG A 130 10.11 -1.55 6.39
C ARG A 130 9.73 -1.58 7.88
N LYS A 131 10.61 -2.07 8.77
CA LYS A 131 10.32 -2.12 10.20
C LYS A 131 10.32 -0.72 10.79
N GLU A 132 11.27 0.11 10.39
CA GLU A 132 11.35 1.52 10.76
C GLU A 132 10.12 2.29 10.25
N ARG A 133 9.69 2.06 9.00
CA ARG A 133 8.46 2.66 8.47
C ARG A 133 7.23 2.32 9.31
N ILE A 134 7.08 1.04 9.67
CA ILE A 134 6.00 0.58 10.55
C ILE A 134 6.12 1.25 11.93
N ARG A 135 7.32 1.34 12.49
CA ARG A 135 7.56 1.99 13.79
C ARG A 135 7.09 3.44 13.76
N ARG A 136 7.52 4.22 12.78
CA ARG A 136 7.15 5.64 12.64
C ARG A 136 5.65 5.85 12.50
N VAL A 137 4.98 5.08 11.63
CA VAL A 137 3.52 5.17 11.53
C VAL A 137 2.83 4.82 12.84
N CYS A 138 3.32 3.81 13.56
CA CYS A 138 2.73 3.48 14.85
C CYS A 138 2.93 4.58 15.89
N GLU A 139 4.05 5.30 15.86
CA GLU A 139 4.30 6.46 16.72
C GLU A 139 3.37 7.63 16.38
N ASP A 140 3.37 8.08 15.12
CA ASP A 140 2.60 9.25 14.67
C ASP A 140 1.09 9.08 14.80
N PHE A 141 0.62 7.84 14.62
CA PHE A 141 -0.80 7.51 14.67
C PHE A 141 -1.15 6.71 15.93
N GLY A 142 -0.28 6.65 16.94
CA GLY A 142 -0.53 5.96 18.22
C GLY A 142 -1.15 4.57 18.05
N LEU A 143 -0.51 3.73 17.24
CA LEU A 143 -0.88 2.34 16.99
C LEU A 143 0.04 1.38 17.77
N ASP A 144 -0.39 0.14 17.91
CA ASP A 144 0.40 -0.92 18.56
C ASP A 144 1.53 -1.42 17.63
N HIS A 145 2.74 -0.87 17.81
CA HIS A 145 3.92 -1.29 17.05
C HIS A 145 4.21 -2.79 17.16
N SER A 146 4.07 -3.37 18.35
CA SER A 146 4.36 -4.78 18.61
C SER A 146 3.45 -5.71 17.81
N LEU A 147 2.19 -5.30 17.63
CA LEU A 147 1.24 -6.01 16.78
C LEU A 147 1.69 -6.02 15.32
N PHE A 148 2.03 -4.87 14.75
CA PHE A 148 2.42 -4.80 13.34
C PHE A 148 3.74 -5.53 13.05
N ILE A 149 4.68 -5.54 13.98
CA ILE A 149 5.88 -6.40 13.88
C ILE A 149 5.51 -7.88 13.91
N THR A 150 4.63 -8.29 14.83
CA THR A 150 4.12 -9.68 14.89
C THR A 150 3.45 -10.09 13.58
N LEU A 151 2.59 -9.23 13.01
CA LEU A 151 1.92 -9.47 11.73
C LEU A 151 2.93 -9.60 10.59
N LEU A 152 3.99 -8.78 10.61
CA LEU A 152 5.06 -8.86 9.63
C LEU A 152 5.82 -10.18 9.73
N GLU A 153 6.17 -10.62 10.94
CA GLU A 153 6.88 -11.89 11.15
C GLU A 153 6.04 -13.11 10.79
N VAL A 154 4.73 -13.05 11.03
CA VAL A 154 3.77 -14.06 10.55
C VAL A 154 3.73 -14.11 9.03
N LYS A 155 3.65 -12.94 8.37
CA LYS A 155 3.69 -12.84 6.90
C LYS A 155 4.98 -13.40 6.30
N GLU A 156 6.11 -13.23 6.98
CA GLU A 156 7.43 -13.67 6.54
C GLU A 156 7.79 -15.11 6.94
N ASP A 157 6.83 -15.88 7.47
CA ASP A 157 7.07 -17.25 7.96
C ASP A 157 8.10 -17.34 9.11
N ARG A 158 8.43 -16.21 9.75
CA ARG A 158 9.42 -16.13 10.85
C ARG A 158 8.82 -16.45 12.22
N LEU A 159 7.51 -16.27 12.37
CA LEU A 159 6.78 -16.59 13.59
C LEU A 159 5.63 -17.56 13.31
N LYS A 160 5.59 -18.66 14.06
CA LYS A 160 4.45 -19.60 14.07
C LYS A 160 3.56 -19.25 15.26
N VAL A 161 2.32 -18.91 14.96
CA VAL A 161 1.29 -18.58 15.95
C VAL A 161 0.30 -19.74 16.01
N LYS A 162 -0.16 -20.10 17.21
CA LYS A 162 -1.17 -21.15 17.38
C LYS A 162 -2.50 -20.74 16.76
N ASP A 163 -3.30 -21.71 16.34
CA ASP A 163 -4.55 -21.45 15.62
C ASP A 163 -5.53 -20.58 16.43
N GLU A 164 -5.63 -20.80 17.75
CA GLU A 164 -6.47 -20.01 18.63
C GLU A 164 -5.98 -18.55 18.74
N GLN A 165 -4.66 -18.37 18.75
CA GLN A 165 -4.02 -17.06 18.87
C GLN A 165 -4.10 -16.27 17.55
N MET A 166 -4.17 -16.94 16.39
CA MET A 166 -4.31 -16.29 15.09
C MET A 166 -5.62 -15.50 14.97
N ARG A 167 -6.71 -16.04 15.52
CA ARG A 167 -8.01 -15.34 15.54
C ARG A 167 -7.92 -14.06 16.35
N GLU A 168 -7.33 -14.11 17.53
CA GLU A 168 -7.19 -12.93 18.39
C GLU A 168 -6.22 -11.90 17.80
N LEU A 169 -5.11 -12.35 17.20
CA LEU A 169 -4.17 -11.50 16.47
C LEU A 169 -4.89 -10.71 15.36
N PHE A 170 -5.75 -11.39 14.59
CA PHE A 170 -6.50 -10.75 13.52
C PHE A 170 -7.54 -9.75 14.05
N LYS A 171 -8.23 -10.05 15.16
CA LYS A 171 -9.15 -9.11 15.82
C LYS A 171 -8.44 -7.85 16.30
N ARG A 172 -7.26 -7.99 16.91
CA ARG A 172 -6.41 -6.84 17.29
C ARG A 172 -6.01 -6.02 16.07
N TYR A 173 -5.68 -6.68 14.97
CA TYR A 173 -5.33 -6.01 13.71
C TYR A 173 -6.50 -5.20 13.13
N LEU A 174 -7.70 -5.79 13.08
CA LEU A 174 -8.93 -5.07 12.69
C LEU A 174 -9.18 -3.83 13.56
N LYS A 175 -8.96 -3.93 14.88
CA LYS A 175 -9.12 -2.81 15.81
C LYS A 175 -8.14 -1.68 15.49
N GLN A 176 -6.85 -2.00 15.31
CA GLN A 176 -5.80 -1.01 15.00
C GLN A 176 -6.05 -0.31 13.65
N ILE A 177 -6.47 -1.04 12.61
CA ILE A 177 -6.81 -0.42 11.32
C ILE A 177 -8.06 0.46 11.41
N ARG A 178 -9.05 0.10 12.23
CA ARG A 178 -10.22 0.96 12.49
C ARG A 178 -9.82 2.26 13.19
N GLU A 179 -8.92 2.18 14.17
CA GLU A 179 -8.39 3.35 14.87
C GLU A 179 -7.60 4.23 13.90
N LEU A 180 -6.74 3.65 13.06
CA LEU A 180 -6.05 4.37 11.99
C LEU A 180 -7.04 5.09 11.06
N ALA A 181 -8.09 4.40 10.59
CA ALA A 181 -9.10 4.98 9.71
C ALA A 181 -9.71 6.26 10.32
N SER A 182 -10.01 6.22 11.62
CA SER A 182 -10.60 7.37 12.34
C SER A 182 -9.59 8.52 12.47
N LYS A 183 -8.31 8.21 12.71
CA LYS A 183 -7.25 9.21 12.84
C LYS A 183 -6.91 9.89 11.51
N VAL A 184 -6.95 9.17 10.39
CA VAL A 184 -6.74 9.76 9.06
C VAL A 184 -7.93 10.64 8.65
N ASP A 185 -9.15 10.25 9.03
CA ASP A 185 -10.38 11.02 8.80
C ASP A 185 -10.34 12.39 9.48
N SER A 186 -9.91 12.43 10.73
CA SER A 186 -9.81 13.66 11.52
C SER A 186 -8.49 14.42 11.34
N MET A 187 -7.67 14.06 10.37
CA MET A 187 -6.35 14.67 10.18
C MET A 187 -6.46 15.98 9.41
N GLU A 188 -5.81 17.03 9.90
CA GLU A 188 -5.60 18.29 9.16
C GLU A 188 -4.23 18.25 8.47
N VAL A 189 -4.11 18.78 7.25
CA VAL A 189 -2.93 18.59 6.38
C VAL A 189 -2.45 19.85 5.68
#